data_AF-A0A2A4YZZ7-F1
#
_entry.id   AF-A0A2A4YZZ7-F1
#
_cell.length_a   1.000
_cell.length_b   1.000
_cell.length_c   1.000
_cell.angle_alpha   90.00
_cell.angle_beta   90.00
_cell.angle_gamma   90.00
#
_symmetry.space_group_name_H-M   'P 1'
#
loop_
_entity.id
_entity.type
_entity.pdbx_description
1 polymer ?
#
loop_
_entity_poly.entity_id
_entity_poly.type
_entity_poly.pdbx_seq_one_letter_code
_entity_poly.pdbx_strand_id
1 'polypeptide(L)'
;MYHKTTCFLPLFLLFIILSTNLSAQETNQNTICPVKDRACILKQVIEGTALINNTAWRDQTYREIAKTYAFDKKFNLAVNIITKIQTPDTKAMTIRGIGMALAPQGYNPKDLDTMFSTLRAEAEKISHPASYAIALTYIAMAQAFAGDNEGAWKTASDMQNDALRHKAYGETAEIQAEKGDFKSAQISIEKIESLSFRNKAYNIVSRILSDHDLFQDAYTAANAITNPYKKAQATQYMLDKQSPREIKH
;
A
#
# COMPACT_ATOMS: atom_id res chain seq x y z
N MET A 1 59.72 -44.81 52.92
CA MET A 1 60.84 -44.40 53.81
C MET A 1 61.51 -43.17 53.24
N TYR A 2 62.32 -42.46 54.04
CA TYR A 2 63.21 -41.37 53.61
C TYR A 2 64.24 -41.85 52.55
N HIS A 3 64.97 -41.02 51.79
CA HIS A 3 65.55 -39.69 52.10
C HIS A 3 65.84 -38.83 50.83
N LYS A 4 66.06 -37.51 51.02
CA LYS A 4 67.07 -36.57 50.44
C LYS A 4 67.73 -36.89 49.06
N THR A 5 68.07 -35.95 48.16
CA THR A 5 68.19 -34.46 48.14
C THR A 5 68.18 -33.97 46.64
N THR A 6 68.52 -32.76 46.13
CA THR A 6 69.18 -31.49 46.57
C THR A 6 68.78 -30.39 45.56
N CYS A 7 68.32 -29.18 45.94
CA CYS A 7 69.08 -27.91 46.14
C CYS A 7 68.93 -26.88 44.97
N PHE A 8 69.30 -25.62 45.25
CA PHE A 8 69.37 -24.42 44.38
C PHE A 8 68.06 -23.75 43.87
N LEU A 9 67.62 -22.73 44.63
CA LEU A 9 67.27 -21.39 44.10
C LEU A 9 68.56 -20.69 43.61
N PRO A 10 68.56 -19.63 42.76
CA PRO A 10 67.62 -18.49 42.71
C PRO A 10 66.89 -18.39 41.33
N LEU A 11 66.18 -17.35 40.89
CA LEU A 11 66.24 -15.91 41.19
C LEU A 11 64.89 -15.18 40.94
N PHE A 12 64.78 -13.98 41.50
CA PHE A 12 63.67 -13.02 41.39
C PHE A 12 63.33 -12.64 39.93
N LEU A 13 62.04 -12.60 39.57
CA LEU A 13 61.56 -11.72 38.50
C LEU A 13 60.07 -11.36 38.71
N LEU A 14 59.77 -10.07 38.64
CA LEU A 14 58.50 -9.46 39.03
C LEU A 14 57.56 -9.40 37.82
N PHE A 15 56.51 -10.24 37.77
CA PHE A 15 55.52 -10.18 36.69
C PHE A 15 54.53 -9.03 36.93
N ILE A 16 54.73 -7.92 36.22
CA ILE A 16 53.85 -6.74 36.28
C ILE A 16 52.52 -7.07 35.57
N ILE A 17 51.41 -6.81 36.26
CA ILE A 17 50.07 -6.92 35.70
C ILE A 17 49.87 -5.77 34.71
N LEU A 18 49.92 -6.08 33.41
CA LEU A 18 49.52 -5.14 32.36
C LEU A 18 48.12 -5.49 31.87
N SER A 19 47.11 -5.03 32.61
CA SER A 19 45.71 -5.12 32.21
C SER A 19 45.47 -4.20 31.00
N THR A 20 45.62 -4.75 29.80
CA THR A 20 45.28 -4.05 28.55
C THR A 20 43.79 -3.78 28.52
N ASN A 21 43.40 -2.54 28.86
CA ASN A 21 42.07 -2.02 28.61
C ASN A 21 41.85 -2.02 27.09
N LEU A 22 41.26 -3.10 26.58
CA LEU A 22 40.84 -3.19 25.19
C LEU A 22 39.60 -2.32 25.02
N SER A 23 39.82 -1.01 24.89
CA SER A 23 38.77 -0.06 24.55
C SER A 23 38.24 -0.45 23.18
N ALA A 24 37.09 -1.13 23.16
CA ALA A 24 36.32 -1.37 21.95
C ALA A 24 35.88 -0.01 21.41
N GLN A 25 36.70 0.56 20.54
CA GLN A 25 36.45 1.85 19.93
C GLN A 25 35.24 1.68 19.02
N GLU A 26 34.09 2.21 19.44
CA GLU A 26 32.87 2.24 18.65
C GLU A 26 33.09 3.11 17.41
N THR A 27 33.68 2.50 16.38
CA THR A 27 33.78 3.12 15.07
C THR A 27 32.36 3.25 14.53
N ASN A 28 31.81 4.45 14.66
CA ASN A 28 30.58 4.88 14.02
C ASN A 28 30.79 4.87 12.49
N GLN A 29 30.71 3.67 11.91
CA GLN A 29 31.05 3.42 10.52
C GLN A 29 29.95 3.97 9.63
N ASN A 30 30.19 5.19 9.17
CA ASN A 30 29.49 5.85 8.07
C ASN A 30 29.77 5.06 6.78
N THR A 31 29.17 3.87 6.68
CA THR A 31 29.55 2.80 5.76
C THR A 31 29.03 3.16 4.38
N ILE A 32 29.88 3.66 3.48
CA ILE A 32 29.44 4.11 2.16
C ILE A 32 28.92 2.91 1.36
N CYS A 33 27.59 2.80 1.25
CA CYS A 33 26.95 1.73 0.50
C CYS A 33 27.29 1.86 -1.00
N PRO A 34 27.67 0.77 -1.68
CA PRO A 34 27.80 0.77 -3.13
C PRO A 34 26.47 1.18 -3.77
N VAL A 35 26.49 2.06 -4.77
CA VAL A 35 25.26 2.61 -5.41
C VAL A 35 24.33 1.53 -5.99
N LYS A 36 24.87 0.35 -6.31
CA LYS A 36 24.11 -0.82 -6.79
C LYS A 36 23.55 -1.70 -5.66
N ASP A 37 24.04 -1.57 -4.42
CA ASP A 37 23.50 -2.28 -3.25
C ASP A 37 22.29 -1.53 -2.68
N ARG A 38 21.14 -1.75 -3.33
CA ARG A 38 19.83 -1.26 -2.89
C ARG A 38 19.47 -1.71 -1.47
N ALA A 39 19.98 -2.83 -0.98
CA ALA A 39 19.66 -3.32 0.37
C ALA A 39 20.42 -2.53 1.45
N CYS A 40 21.72 -2.28 1.22
CA CYS A 40 22.53 -1.40 2.07
C CYS A 40 21.96 0.02 2.08
N ILE A 41 21.65 0.60 0.92
CA ILE A 41 21.09 1.96 0.83
C ILE A 41 19.73 2.05 1.55
N LEU A 42 18.83 1.08 1.35
CA LEU A 42 17.52 1.09 2.01
C LEU A 42 17.64 0.93 3.54
N LYS A 43 18.62 0.16 4.02
CA LYS A 43 18.94 0.08 5.46
C LYS A 43 19.34 1.47 6.00
N GLN A 44 20.24 2.19 5.32
CA GLN A 44 20.63 3.54 5.74
C GLN A 44 19.47 4.53 5.71
N VAL A 45 18.57 4.43 4.73
CA VAL A 45 17.35 5.26 4.68
C VAL A 45 16.43 4.97 5.87
N ILE A 46 16.32 3.71 6.32
CA ILE A 46 15.56 3.35 7.53
C ILE A 46 16.22 3.89 8.80
N GLU A 47 17.53 3.73 8.93
CA GLU A 47 18.31 4.19 10.09
C GLU A 47 18.26 5.72 10.20
N GLY A 48 18.45 6.45 9.09
CA GLY A 48 18.27 7.90 9.02
C GLY A 48 16.83 8.35 9.27
N THR A 49 15.82 7.56 8.85
CA THR A 49 14.40 7.87 9.14
C THR A 49 14.11 7.82 10.63
N ALA A 50 14.70 6.89 11.38
CA ALA A 50 14.53 6.83 12.84
C ALA A 50 15.02 8.11 13.56
N LEU A 51 15.93 8.88 12.96
CA LEU A 51 16.48 10.13 13.49
C LEU A 51 15.64 11.38 13.10
N ILE A 52 14.55 11.23 12.33
CA ILE A 52 13.71 12.37 11.92
C ILE A 52 12.78 12.79 13.07
N ASN A 53 13.12 13.92 13.70
CA ASN A 53 12.34 14.51 14.80
C ASN A 53 10.92 14.92 14.39
N ASN A 54 10.73 15.43 13.16
CA ASN A 54 9.40 15.81 12.66
C ASN A 54 8.59 14.54 12.32
N THR A 55 7.59 14.22 13.15
CA THR A 55 6.73 13.03 12.98
C THR A 55 6.07 12.94 11.60
N ALA A 56 5.58 14.04 11.03
CA ALA A 56 4.93 14.00 9.72
C ALA A 56 5.92 13.63 8.60
N TRP A 57 7.13 14.20 8.63
CA TRP A 57 8.20 13.86 7.67
C TRP A 57 8.70 12.43 7.88
N ARG A 58 8.89 11.99 9.14
CA ARG A 58 9.32 10.63 9.46
C ARG A 58 8.33 9.58 8.99
N ASP A 59 7.05 9.76 9.31
CA ASP A 59 5.98 8.86 8.92
C ASP A 59 5.81 8.81 7.40
N GLN A 60 5.96 9.95 6.71
CA GLN A 60 6.00 10.01 5.25
C GLN A 60 7.19 9.22 4.67
N THR A 61 8.40 9.35 5.22
CA THR A 61 9.55 8.58 4.72
C THR A 61 9.36 7.08 4.97
N TYR A 62 8.80 6.68 6.12
CA TYR A 62 8.39 5.30 6.38
C TYR A 62 7.36 4.78 5.35
N ARG A 63 6.36 5.57 4.95
CA ARG A 63 5.42 5.20 3.88
C ARG A 63 6.13 4.88 2.56
N GLU A 64 7.15 5.65 2.17
CA GLU A 64 7.90 5.43 0.93
C GLU A 64 8.85 4.21 1.04
N ILE A 65 9.43 3.96 2.21
CA ILE A 65 10.17 2.72 2.52
C ILE A 65 9.25 1.49 2.40
N ALA A 66 8.04 1.55 2.94
CA ALA A 66 7.07 0.46 2.88
C ALA A 66 6.64 0.15 1.43
N LYS A 67 6.35 1.18 0.62
CA LYS A 67 6.11 1.05 -0.83
C LYS A 67 7.30 0.40 -1.55
N THR A 68 8.53 0.80 -1.19
CA THR A 68 9.76 0.23 -1.74
C THR A 68 9.89 -1.26 -1.40
N TYR A 69 9.66 -1.66 -0.15
CA TYR A 69 9.66 -3.08 0.24
C TYR A 69 8.55 -3.89 -0.45
N ALA A 70 7.36 -3.31 -0.64
CA ALA A 70 6.26 -3.97 -1.33
C ALA A 70 6.60 -4.22 -2.81
N PHE A 71 7.16 -3.22 -3.50
CA PHE A 71 7.65 -3.35 -4.87
C PHE A 71 8.81 -4.37 -5.00
N ASP A 72 9.72 -4.39 -4.03
CA ASP A 72 10.84 -5.35 -3.94
C ASP A 72 10.40 -6.80 -3.56
N LYS A 73 9.11 -7.14 -3.63
CA LYS A 73 8.50 -8.42 -3.19
C LYS A 73 8.69 -8.80 -1.71
N LYS A 74 9.13 -7.86 -0.87
CA LYS A 74 9.42 -8.06 0.57
C LYS A 74 8.22 -7.68 1.45
N PHE A 75 7.05 -8.28 1.18
CA PHE A 75 5.78 -7.93 1.83
C PHE A 75 5.85 -7.84 3.36
N ASN A 76 6.43 -8.83 4.04
CA ASN A 76 6.53 -8.85 5.51
C ASN A 76 7.35 -7.67 6.08
N LEU A 77 8.36 -7.19 5.34
CA LEU A 77 9.11 -5.98 5.73
C LEU A 77 8.27 -4.72 5.48
N ALA A 78 7.54 -4.65 4.36
CA ALA A 78 6.63 -3.55 4.07
C ALA A 78 5.55 -3.37 5.16
N VAL A 79 4.92 -4.48 5.58
CA VAL A 79 3.94 -4.53 6.67
C VAL A 79 4.57 -4.09 7.99
N ASN A 80 5.78 -4.55 8.33
CA ASN A 80 6.46 -4.17 9.56
C ASN A 80 6.63 -2.64 9.70
N ILE A 81 6.87 -1.92 8.61
CA ILE A 81 7.04 -0.45 8.64
C ILE A 81 5.76 0.28 9.11
N ILE A 82 4.55 -0.27 8.94
CA ILE A 82 3.31 0.31 9.47
C ILE A 82 3.38 0.50 10.99
N THR A 83 4.10 -0.39 11.70
CA THR A 83 4.29 -0.32 13.16
C THR A 83 5.17 0.85 13.60
N LYS A 84 6.00 1.41 12.71
CA LYS A 84 6.93 2.53 12.98
C LYS A 84 6.30 3.91 12.75
N ILE A 85 5.13 3.94 12.11
CA ILE A 85 4.37 5.15 11.79
C ILE A 85 3.48 5.52 12.98
N GLN A 86 3.45 6.80 13.36
CA GLN A 86 2.62 7.27 14.48
C GLN A 86 1.23 7.74 14.01
N THR A 87 1.17 8.50 12.93
CA THR A 87 -0.04 9.18 12.45
C THR A 87 -1.04 8.22 11.78
N PRO A 88 -2.31 8.18 12.24
CA PRO A 88 -3.35 7.29 11.69
C PRO A 88 -3.55 7.40 10.17
N ASP A 89 -3.59 8.62 9.62
CA ASP A 89 -3.75 8.82 8.18
C ASP A 89 -2.55 8.31 7.38
N THR A 90 -1.33 8.42 7.91
CA THR A 90 -0.15 7.87 7.24
C THR A 90 -0.09 6.35 7.31
N LYS A 91 -0.65 5.72 8.35
CA LYS A 91 -0.89 4.25 8.34
C LYS A 91 -1.84 3.87 7.22
N ALA A 92 -2.98 4.55 7.08
CA ALA A 92 -3.95 4.31 6.00
C ALA A 92 -3.33 4.52 4.60
N MET A 93 -2.57 5.61 4.39
CA MET A 93 -1.82 5.85 3.16
C MET A 93 -0.70 4.82 2.90
N THR A 94 -0.14 4.21 3.94
CA THR A 94 0.87 3.15 3.82
C THR A 94 0.25 1.82 3.42
N ILE A 95 -0.88 1.47 4.01
CA ILE A 95 -1.69 0.30 3.62
C ILE A 95 -2.10 0.41 2.14
N ARG A 96 -2.54 1.60 1.69
CA ARG A 96 -2.75 1.90 0.25
C ARG A 96 -1.49 1.66 -0.56
N GLY A 97 -0.36 2.22 -0.12
CA GLY A 97 0.92 2.15 -0.82
C GLY A 97 1.43 0.72 -1.01
N ILE A 98 1.21 -0.15 -0.02
CA ILE A 98 1.56 -1.57 -0.11
C ILE A 98 0.58 -2.31 -1.02
N GLY A 99 -0.73 -2.20 -0.78
CA GLY A 99 -1.75 -2.92 -1.57
C GLY A 99 -1.69 -2.58 -3.06
N MET A 100 -1.58 -1.29 -3.41
CA MET A 100 -1.43 -0.84 -4.79
C MET A 100 -0.13 -1.33 -5.45
N ALA A 101 0.93 -1.54 -4.66
CA ALA A 101 2.16 -2.12 -5.17
C ALA A 101 2.04 -3.63 -5.44
N LEU A 102 1.18 -4.38 -4.75
CA LEU A 102 1.00 -5.82 -4.96
C LEU A 102 0.32 -6.16 -6.30
N ALA A 103 -0.71 -5.38 -6.68
CA ALA A 103 -1.57 -5.65 -7.83
C ALA A 103 -0.83 -6.00 -9.16
N PRO A 104 0.18 -5.23 -9.63
CA PRO A 104 0.85 -5.52 -10.91
C PRO A 104 1.85 -6.69 -10.85
N GLN A 105 2.07 -7.35 -9.71
CA GLN A 105 3.23 -8.22 -9.51
C GLN A 105 3.05 -9.71 -9.85
N GLY A 106 1.86 -10.10 -10.31
CA GLY A 106 1.57 -11.48 -10.73
C GLY A 106 1.55 -12.51 -9.60
N TYR A 107 1.18 -12.10 -8.40
CA TYR A 107 0.89 -13.03 -7.29
C TYR A 107 -0.35 -13.89 -7.63
N ASN A 108 -0.39 -15.11 -7.11
CA ASN A 108 -1.59 -15.95 -7.26
C ASN A 108 -2.72 -15.47 -6.30
N PRO A 109 -4.01 -15.81 -6.57
CA PRO A 109 -5.12 -15.30 -5.77
C PRO A 109 -5.07 -15.65 -4.28
N LYS A 110 -4.49 -16.81 -3.89
CA LYS A 110 -4.39 -17.23 -2.49
C LYS A 110 -3.34 -16.43 -1.72
N ASP A 111 -2.21 -16.11 -2.38
CA ASP A 111 -1.20 -15.22 -1.80
C ASP A 111 -1.77 -13.81 -1.63
N LEU A 112 -2.54 -13.32 -2.62
CA LEU A 112 -3.21 -12.01 -2.56
C LEU A 112 -4.24 -11.95 -1.42
N ASP A 113 -5.13 -12.92 -1.29
CA ASP A 113 -6.10 -13.01 -0.17
C ASP A 113 -5.39 -12.99 1.20
N THR A 114 -4.28 -13.73 1.33
CA THR A 114 -3.45 -13.74 2.54
C THR A 114 -2.82 -12.37 2.82
N MET A 115 -2.33 -11.68 1.78
CA MET A 115 -1.73 -10.35 1.90
C MET A 115 -2.76 -9.27 2.20
N PHE A 116 -3.93 -9.28 1.56
CA PHE A 116 -5.00 -8.33 1.82
C PHE A 116 -5.65 -8.56 3.19
N SER A 117 -5.81 -9.81 3.63
CA SER A 117 -6.20 -10.14 5.01
C SER A 117 -5.17 -9.61 6.03
N THR A 118 -3.88 -9.67 5.73
CA THR A 118 -2.82 -9.08 6.58
C THR A 118 -2.92 -7.55 6.60
N LEU A 119 -3.13 -6.89 5.45
CA LEU A 119 -3.33 -5.44 5.38
C LEU A 119 -4.60 -4.97 6.11
N ARG A 120 -5.66 -5.78 6.08
CA ARG A 120 -6.90 -5.55 6.84
C ARG A 120 -6.64 -5.63 8.35
N ALA A 121 -5.90 -6.64 8.80
CA ALA A 121 -5.51 -6.76 10.21
C ALA A 121 -4.62 -5.60 10.70
N GLU A 122 -3.81 -4.96 9.84
CA GLU A 122 -3.12 -3.71 10.18
C GLU A 122 -4.04 -2.47 10.16
N ALA A 123 -5.05 -2.43 9.28
CA ALA A 123 -6.05 -1.37 9.25
C ALA A 123 -6.89 -1.36 10.55
N GLU A 124 -7.26 -2.53 11.06
CA GLU A 124 -8.04 -2.71 12.29
C GLU A 124 -7.30 -2.25 13.56
N LYS A 125 -5.98 -2.01 13.48
CA LYS A 125 -5.17 -1.37 14.56
C LYS A 125 -5.18 0.16 14.50
N ILE A 126 -5.88 0.77 13.54
CA ILE A 126 -5.99 2.23 13.40
C ILE A 126 -7.16 2.73 14.26
N SER A 127 -6.85 3.27 15.43
CA SER A 127 -7.86 3.73 16.40
C SER A 127 -8.65 4.99 15.98
N HIS A 128 -8.19 5.75 14.97
CA HIS A 128 -8.93 6.91 14.47
C HIS A 128 -9.96 6.47 13.41
N PRO A 129 -11.29 6.62 13.66
CA PRO A 129 -12.31 5.98 12.83
C PRO A 129 -12.31 6.40 11.36
N ALA A 130 -12.02 7.68 11.07
CA ALA A 130 -11.95 8.17 9.69
C ALA A 130 -10.76 7.54 8.94
N SER A 131 -9.58 7.49 9.57
CA SER A 131 -8.38 6.88 8.97
C SER A 131 -8.56 5.37 8.77
N TYR A 132 -9.24 4.68 9.69
CA TYR A 132 -9.60 3.27 9.54
C TYR A 132 -10.52 3.04 8.32
N ALA A 133 -11.64 3.77 8.21
CA ALA A 133 -12.55 3.63 7.08
C ALA A 133 -11.90 4.04 5.73
N ILE A 134 -10.97 5.01 5.75
CA ILE A 134 -10.14 5.35 4.60
C ILE A 134 -9.17 4.20 4.24
N ALA A 135 -8.56 3.52 5.23
CA ALA A 135 -7.74 2.34 4.98
C ALA A 135 -8.56 1.19 4.35
N LEU A 136 -9.79 0.94 4.81
CA LEU A 136 -10.69 -0.04 4.18
C LEU A 136 -11.02 0.33 2.73
N THR A 137 -11.32 1.61 2.46
CA THR A 137 -11.51 2.13 1.10
C THR A 137 -10.32 1.77 0.21
N TYR A 138 -9.10 2.01 0.70
CA TYR A 138 -7.87 1.74 -0.04
C TYR A 138 -7.55 0.25 -0.22
N ILE A 139 -7.93 -0.61 0.73
CA ILE A 139 -7.80 -2.07 0.58
C ILE A 139 -8.74 -2.57 -0.52
N ALA A 140 -10.03 -2.17 -0.50
CA ALA A 140 -10.98 -2.55 -1.54
C ALA A 140 -10.53 -2.11 -2.96
N MET A 141 -10.04 -0.88 -3.11
CA MET A 141 -9.46 -0.41 -4.37
C MET A 141 -8.24 -1.24 -4.80
N ALA A 142 -7.36 -1.61 -3.87
CA ALA A 142 -6.17 -2.41 -4.18
C ALA A 142 -6.51 -3.86 -4.57
N GLN A 143 -7.55 -4.44 -3.94
CA GLN A 143 -8.11 -5.73 -4.32
C GLN A 143 -8.67 -5.69 -5.75
N ALA A 144 -9.46 -4.67 -6.10
CA ALA A 144 -9.96 -4.45 -7.46
C ALA A 144 -8.81 -4.31 -8.48
N PHE A 145 -7.76 -3.55 -8.15
CA PHE A 145 -6.56 -3.45 -8.99
C PHE A 145 -5.85 -4.80 -9.16
N ALA A 146 -5.80 -5.64 -8.13
CA ALA A 146 -5.25 -7.00 -8.23
C ALA A 146 -6.18 -7.99 -8.97
N GLY A 147 -7.47 -7.68 -9.12
CA GLY A 147 -8.48 -8.56 -9.73
C GLY A 147 -9.28 -9.40 -8.72
N ASP A 148 -9.12 -9.11 -7.42
CA ASP A 148 -9.89 -9.68 -6.32
C ASP A 148 -11.20 -8.88 -6.16
N ASN A 149 -12.19 -9.18 -7.01
CA ASN A 149 -13.48 -8.49 -7.03
C ASN A 149 -14.33 -8.83 -5.80
N GLU A 150 -14.39 -10.11 -5.44
CA GLU A 150 -15.12 -10.63 -4.28
C GLU A 150 -14.57 -10.07 -2.96
N GLY A 151 -13.25 -10.04 -2.80
CA GLY A 151 -12.61 -9.45 -1.65
C GLY A 151 -12.79 -7.93 -1.61
N ALA A 152 -12.72 -7.22 -2.74
CA ALA A 152 -13.01 -5.79 -2.79
C ALA A 152 -14.44 -5.48 -2.32
N TRP A 153 -15.43 -6.26 -2.78
CA TRP A 153 -16.82 -6.14 -2.34
C TRP A 153 -17.00 -6.44 -0.86
N LYS A 154 -16.35 -7.49 -0.34
CA LYS A 154 -16.38 -7.85 1.09
C LYS A 154 -15.77 -6.74 1.96
N THR A 155 -14.59 -6.24 1.60
CA THR A 155 -13.96 -5.13 2.31
C THR A 155 -14.83 -3.88 2.31
N ALA A 156 -15.52 -3.59 1.20
CA ALA A 156 -16.48 -2.49 1.13
C ALA A 156 -17.76 -2.75 1.95
N SER A 157 -18.31 -3.96 1.98
CA SER A 157 -19.54 -4.26 2.75
C SER A 157 -19.36 -4.10 4.25
N ASP A 158 -18.17 -4.37 4.78
CA ASP A 158 -17.86 -4.21 6.20
C ASP A 158 -17.84 -2.73 6.67
N MET A 159 -17.80 -1.77 5.73
CA MET A 159 -17.61 -0.36 6.03
C MET A 159 -18.85 0.29 6.65
N GLN A 160 -18.74 0.60 7.95
CA GLN A 160 -19.80 1.20 8.77
C GLN A 160 -20.18 2.64 8.36
N ASN A 161 -19.30 3.37 7.65
CA ASN A 161 -19.61 4.70 7.15
C ASN A 161 -20.17 4.62 5.73
N ASP A 162 -21.47 4.90 5.57
CA ASP A 162 -22.17 4.79 4.28
C ASP A 162 -21.52 5.59 3.15
N ALA A 163 -21.10 6.85 3.41
CA ALA A 163 -20.51 7.69 2.38
C ALA A 163 -19.16 7.14 1.87
N LEU A 164 -18.36 6.55 2.76
CA LEU A 164 -17.11 5.88 2.40
C LEU A 164 -17.37 4.49 1.79
N ARG A 165 -18.39 3.73 2.22
CA ARG A 165 -18.81 2.46 1.59
C ARG A 165 -19.24 2.70 0.13
N HIS A 166 -20.08 3.71 -0.10
CA HIS A 166 -20.49 4.15 -1.43
C HIS A 166 -19.31 4.64 -2.28
N LYS A 167 -18.32 5.29 -1.66
CA LYS A 167 -17.08 5.65 -2.35
C LYS A 167 -16.29 4.40 -2.74
N ALA A 168 -16.05 3.46 -1.81
CA ALA A 168 -15.29 2.24 -2.06
C ALA A 168 -15.87 1.42 -3.22
N TYR A 169 -17.18 1.20 -3.24
CA TYR A 169 -17.87 0.56 -4.38
C TYR A 169 -17.75 1.36 -5.68
N GLY A 170 -17.88 2.69 -5.63
CA GLY A 170 -17.74 3.55 -6.80
C GLY A 170 -16.35 3.51 -7.44
N GLU A 171 -15.29 3.57 -6.63
CA GLU A 171 -13.91 3.52 -7.14
C GLU A 171 -13.50 2.08 -7.50
N THR A 172 -14.10 1.06 -6.86
CA THR A 172 -13.99 -0.35 -7.30
C THR A 172 -14.59 -0.54 -8.70
N ALA A 173 -15.76 0.06 -8.99
CA ALA A 173 -16.38 0.01 -10.30
C ALA A 173 -15.54 0.70 -11.39
N GLU A 174 -14.95 1.85 -11.05
CA GLU A 174 -14.03 2.61 -11.91
C GLU A 174 -12.82 1.76 -12.30
N ILE A 175 -12.14 1.15 -11.33
CA ILE A 175 -10.96 0.27 -11.54
C ILE A 175 -11.32 -0.99 -12.33
N GLN A 176 -12.49 -1.58 -12.09
CA GLN A 176 -12.97 -2.75 -12.84
C GLN A 176 -13.24 -2.41 -14.31
N ALA A 177 -13.86 -1.26 -14.58
CA ALA A 177 -14.10 -0.78 -15.94
C ALA A 177 -12.80 -0.41 -16.67
N GLU A 178 -11.83 0.26 -16.03
CA GLU A 178 -10.50 0.53 -16.60
C GLU A 178 -9.78 -0.75 -17.03
N LYS A 179 -9.99 -1.85 -16.28
CA LYS A 179 -9.44 -3.18 -16.57
C LYS A 179 -10.27 -4.02 -17.55
N GLY A 180 -11.37 -3.49 -18.08
CA GLY A 180 -12.27 -4.18 -19.01
C GLY A 180 -13.28 -5.14 -18.37
N ASP A 181 -13.36 -5.23 -17.05
CA ASP A 181 -14.34 -6.05 -16.33
C ASP A 181 -15.62 -5.24 -16.04
N PHE A 182 -16.33 -4.89 -17.11
CA PHE A 182 -17.55 -4.11 -17.04
C PHE A 182 -18.70 -4.82 -16.30
N LYS A 183 -18.67 -6.16 -16.27
CA LYS A 183 -19.65 -6.96 -15.53
C LYS A 183 -19.47 -6.78 -14.02
N SER A 184 -18.24 -6.88 -13.51
CA SER A 184 -17.99 -6.61 -12.09
C SER A 184 -18.17 -5.13 -11.76
N ALA A 185 -17.83 -4.22 -12.68
CA ALA A 185 -18.10 -2.79 -12.53
C ALA A 185 -19.59 -2.50 -12.33
N GLN A 186 -20.47 -3.14 -13.12
CA GLN A 186 -21.92 -3.04 -12.97
C GLN A 186 -22.38 -3.53 -11.57
N ILE A 187 -21.90 -4.71 -11.14
CA ILE A 187 -22.20 -5.28 -9.82
C ILE A 187 -21.72 -4.36 -8.68
N SER A 188 -20.58 -3.68 -8.84
CA SER A 188 -20.10 -2.66 -7.91
C SER A 188 -21.01 -1.45 -7.83
N ILE A 189 -21.54 -0.95 -8.96
CA ILE A 189 -22.48 0.19 -8.99
C ILE A 189 -23.82 -0.19 -8.33
N GLU A 190 -24.31 -1.41 -8.54
CA GLU A 190 -25.57 -1.90 -7.97
C GLU A 190 -25.55 -1.95 -6.43
N LYS A 191 -24.37 -2.22 -5.83
CA LYS A 191 -24.15 -2.16 -4.37
C LYS A 191 -24.14 -0.74 -3.79
N ILE A 192 -24.23 0.31 -4.63
CA ILE A 192 -24.27 1.70 -4.16
C ILE A 192 -25.72 2.12 -3.87
N GLU A 193 -26.11 2.16 -2.59
CA GLU A 193 -27.47 2.52 -2.16
C GLU A 193 -27.77 4.00 -2.43
N SER A 194 -26.80 4.89 -2.18
CA SER A 194 -26.98 6.34 -2.40
C SER A 194 -27.05 6.72 -3.88
N LEU A 195 -28.22 7.22 -4.31
CA LEU A 195 -28.51 7.63 -5.69
C LEU A 195 -27.51 8.66 -6.26
N SER A 196 -26.96 9.55 -5.43
CA SER A 196 -25.98 10.56 -5.88
C SER A 196 -24.62 9.94 -6.25
N PHE A 197 -24.17 8.97 -5.44
CA PHE A 197 -22.96 8.18 -5.70
C PHE A 197 -23.19 7.21 -6.88
N ARG A 198 -24.34 6.53 -6.95
CA ARG A 198 -24.69 5.63 -8.06
C ARG A 198 -24.68 6.39 -9.40
N ASN A 199 -25.27 7.59 -9.43
CA ASN A 199 -25.21 8.50 -10.57
C ASN A 199 -23.80 9.06 -10.87
N LYS A 200 -22.85 9.09 -9.91
CA LYS A 200 -21.44 9.39 -10.19
C LYS A 200 -20.76 8.19 -10.86
N ALA A 201 -20.92 6.99 -10.29
CA ALA A 201 -20.26 5.79 -10.77
C ALA A 201 -20.74 5.37 -12.17
N TYR A 202 -22.04 5.42 -12.46
CA TYR A 202 -22.57 5.22 -13.81
C TYR A 202 -22.03 6.22 -14.84
N ASN A 203 -21.88 7.50 -14.47
CA ASN A 203 -21.31 8.52 -15.36
C ASN A 203 -19.83 8.22 -15.66
N ILE A 204 -19.04 7.78 -14.67
CA ILE A 204 -17.64 7.40 -14.84
C ILE A 204 -17.51 6.14 -15.72
N VAL A 205 -18.22 5.06 -15.38
CA VAL A 205 -18.13 3.80 -16.13
C VAL A 205 -18.67 3.94 -17.56
N SER A 206 -19.72 4.75 -17.77
CA SER A 206 -20.20 5.11 -19.13
C SER A 206 -19.12 5.83 -19.95
N ARG A 207 -18.32 6.70 -19.33
CA ARG A 207 -17.20 7.36 -20.01
C ARG A 207 -16.08 6.37 -20.35
N ILE A 208 -15.67 5.52 -19.42
CA ILE A 208 -14.64 4.49 -19.66
C ILE A 208 -15.07 3.52 -20.78
N LEU A 209 -16.33 3.09 -20.78
CA LEU A 209 -16.91 2.31 -21.87
C LEU A 209 -16.86 3.05 -23.22
N SER A 210 -17.12 4.37 -23.23
CA SER A 210 -16.99 5.22 -24.43
C SER A 210 -15.53 5.42 -24.86
N ASP A 211 -14.59 5.38 -23.91
CA ASP A 211 -13.14 5.46 -24.16
C ASP A 211 -12.56 4.14 -24.68
N HIS A 212 -13.30 3.04 -24.56
CA HIS A 212 -12.98 1.70 -25.08
C HIS A 212 -13.87 1.30 -26.28
N ASP A 213 -14.52 2.27 -26.93
CA ASP A 213 -15.45 2.11 -28.08
C ASP A 213 -16.69 1.20 -27.84
N LEU A 214 -16.99 0.85 -26.58
CA LEU A 214 -18.12 0.01 -26.18
C LEU A 214 -19.42 0.81 -26.04
N PHE A 215 -19.81 1.49 -27.12
CA PHE A 215 -20.86 2.50 -27.11
C PHE A 215 -22.25 1.99 -26.66
N GLN A 216 -22.60 0.73 -26.94
CA GLN A 216 -23.90 0.17 -26.52
C GLN A 216 -23.97 -0.04 -25.00
N ASP A 217 -22.87 -0.44 -24.38
CA ASP A 217 -22.76 -0.57 -22.92
C ASP A 217 -22.61 0.81 -22.27
N ALA A 218 -21.84 1.71 -22.88
CA ALA A 218 -21.74 3.12 -22.47
C ALA A 218 -23.11 3.80 -22.43
N TYR A 219 -23.94 3.58 -23.45
CA TYR A 219 -25.31 4.07 -23.54
C TYR A 219 -26.23 3.44 -22.49
N THR A 220 -26.01 2.16 -22.15
CA THR A 220 -26.76 1.46 -21.10
C THR A 220 -26.44 2.04 -19.72
N ALA A 221 -25.15 2.21 -19.41
CA ALA A 221 -24.68 2.86 -18.19
C ALA A 221 -25.14 4.33 -18.10
N ALA A 222 -25.09 5.09 -19.20
CA ALA A 222 -25.64 6.45 -19.26
C ALA A 222 -27.15 6.47 -19.01
N ASN A 223 -27.89 5.47 -19.51
CA ASN A 223 -29.33 5.40 -19.35
C ASN A 223 -29.77 5.14 -17.91
N ALA A 224 -28.98 4.39 -17.14
CA ALA A 224 -29.21 4.11 -15.72
C ALA A 224 -29.00 5.33 -14.80
N ILE A 225 -28.43 6.44 -15.31
CA ILE A 225 -28.28 7.69 -14.57
C ILE A 225 -29.65 8.38 -14.42
N THR A 226 -30.14 8.53 -13.19
CA THR A 226 -31.43 9.18 -12.91
C THR A 226 -31.35 10.70 -12.85
N ASN A 227 -30.16 11.28 -12.68
CA ASN A 227 -29.95 12.72 -12.72
C ASN A 227 -29.85 13.22 -14.19
N PRO A 228 -30.78 14.07 -14.68
CA PRO A 228 -30.85 14.41 -16.11
C PRO A 228 -29.59 15.08 -16.66
N TYR A 229 -28.93 15.94 -15.87
CA TYR A 229 -27.68 16.62 -16.26
C TYR A 229 -26.52 15.62 -16.43
N LYS A 230 -26.28 14.75 -15.44
CA LYS A 230 -25.25 13.71 -15.54
C LYS A 230 -25.53 12.68 -16.64
N LYS A 231 -26.81 12.41 -16.93
CA LYS A 231 -27.24 11.55 -18.06
C LYS A 231 -26.91 12.20 -19.40
N ALA A 232 -27.33 13.44 -19.61
CA ALA A 232 -27.01 14.19 -20.83
C ALA A 232 -25.49 14.33 -21.04
N GLN A 233 -24.73 14.59 -19.97
CA GLN A 233 -23.26 14.67 -20.02
C GLN A 233 -22.60 13.34 -20.43
N ALA A 234 -23.08 12.20 -19.91
CA ALA A 234 -22.56 10.87 -20.27
C ALA A 234 -22.89 10.52 -21.74
N THR A 235 -24.15 10.69 -22.15
CA THR A 235 -24.58 10.45 -23.53
C THR A 235 -23.84 11.37 -24.52
N GLN A 236 -23.64 12.65 -24.19
CA GLN A 236 -22.88 13.55 -25.05
C GLN A 236 -21.41 13.13 -25.18
N TYR A 237 -20.77 12.70 -24.10
CA TYR A 237 -19.39 12.21 -24.17
C TYR A 237 -19.24 10.96 -25.06
N MET A 238 -20.22 10.06 -25.00
CA MET A 238 -20.29 8.89 -25.88
C MET A 238 -20.43 9.30 -27.36
N LEU A 239 -21.31 10.26 -27.68
CA LEU A 239 -21.45 10.80 -29.03
C LEU A 239 -20.17 11.49 -29.51
N ASP A 240 -19.50 12.24 -28.63
CA ASP A 240 -18.23 12.93 -28.89
C ASP A 240 -17.07 11.95 -29.15
N LYS A 241 -17.18 10.71 -28.66
CA LYS A 241 -16.24 9.61 -28.92
C LYS A 241 -16.54 8.90 -30.23
N GLN A 242 -17.81 8.66 -30.54
CA GLN A 242 -18.26 8.11 -31.83
C GLN A 242 -17.93 9.02 -33.02
N SER A 243 -18.03 10.35 -32.84
CA SER A 243 -17.74 11.34 -33.88
C SER A 243 -17.10 12.59 -33.26
N PRO A 244 -15.76 12.63 -33.14
CA PRO A 244 -15.06 13.78 -32.58
C PRO A 244 -15.35 15.07 -33.35
N ARG A 245 -15.79 16.12 -32.63
CA ARG A 245 -16.07 17.45 -33.20
C ARG A 245 -14.83 18.16 -33.75
N GLU A 246 -13.64 17.74 -33.32
CA GLU A 246 -12.36 18.32 -33.74
C GLU A 246 -11.71 17.43 -34.81
N ILE A 247 -11.66 17.94 -36.04
CA ILE A 247 -10.82 17.37 -37.10
C ILE A 247 -9.36 17.58 -36.68
N LYS A 248 -8.61 16.49 -36.52
CA LYS A 248 -7.16 16.56 -36.34
C LYS A 248 -6.53 17.01 -37.66
N HIS A 249 -6.02 18.23 -37.67
CA HIS A 249 -5.13 18.77 -38.70
C HIS A 249 -3.70 18.23 -38.54
#